data_AF-A0A378JJT9-F1
#
_entry.id   AF-A0A378JJT9-F1
#
_cell.length_a   1.000
_cell.length_b   1.000
_cell.length_c   1.000
_cell.angle_alpha   90.00
_cell.angle_beta   90.00
_cell.angle_gamma   90.00
#
_symmetry.space_group_name_H-M   'P 1'
#
loop_
_entity.id
_entity.type
_entity.pdbx_description
1 polymer ?
#
loop_
_entity_poly.entity_id
_entity_poly.type
_entity_poly.pdbx_seq_one_letter_code
_entity_poly.pdbx_strand_id
1 'polypeptide(L)'
;MYSKHTNATAKFATFFQLKNVNQINQQALSRDMTELQNMKGLLNSQRIKLLFGHYGIELIFQEDNIRISNLHSNGIMRTCAIVNFSLPIPVWLKNTHNKIYHGSSIGQTIKDQGFELTKGDVYFGVVNLPKAVKDKMETDEDLAAVHIYQLLVKNPETSQSLVYCTISEVHSPLYFTLEDLRQLNPESQKNSNLTELGQKSLKELSTLDQYFTLSKANQP
;
A
#
# COMPACT_ATOMS: atom_id res chain seq x y z
N MET A 1 -3.13 24.35 53.06
CA MET A 1 -3.31 25.44 52.08
C MET A 1 -2.89 24.93 50.71
N TYR A 2 -3.79 25.07 49.76
CA TYR A 2 -3.81 24.44 48.43
C TYR A 2 -2.79 24.99 47.42
N SER A 3 -2.38 24.10 46.50
CA SER A 3 -2.06 24.34 45.08
C SER A 3 -0.77 25.13 44.79
N LYS A 4 0.13 24.66 43.89
CA LYS A 4 -0.12 24.56 42.45
C LYS A 4 0.57 23.37 41.79
N HIS A 5 -0.24 22.44 41.31
CA HIS A 5 0.00 21.77 40.05
C HIS A 5 -0.39 22.71 38.90
N THR A 6 0.41 22.76 37.85
CA THR A 6 -0.07 23.08 36.50
C THR A 6 0.66 22.18 35.51
N ASN A 7 -0.05 21.13 35.10
CA ASN A 7 0.12 20.47 33.81
C ASN A 7 -0.20 21.47 32.69
N ALA A 8 0.43 21.31 31.52
CA ALA A 8 -0.24 20.86 30.30
C ALA A 8 0.45 21.39 29.03
N THR A 9 1.09 20.45 28.32
CA THR A 9 0.75 20.09 26.94
C THR A 9 0.03 21.14 26.10
N ALA A 10 0.76 21.78 25.18
CA ALA A 10 0.17 22.36 23.97
C ALA A 10 1.27 22.67 22.94
N LYS A 11 1.61 21.71 22.08
CA LYS A 11 2.34 21.99 20.81
C LYS A 11 2.27 20.85 19.79
N PHE A 12 1.11 20.19 19.65
CA PHE A 12 0.84 19.26 18.55
C PHE A 12 -0.64 19.35 18.17
N ALA A 13 -1.04 20.46 17.54
CA ALA A 13 -2.36 20.59 16.95
C ALA A 13 -2.39 21.74 15.93
N THR A 14 -1.51 21.71 14.94
CA THR A 14 -1.61 22.62 13.80
C THR A 14 -0.85 22.01 12.64
N PHE A 15 -1.51 21.20 11.83
CA PHE A 15 -1.25 20.90 10.42
C PHE A 15 -2.08 19.67 10.08
N PHE A 16 -3.37 19.85 9.80
CA PHE A 16 -4.26 18.99 8.99
C PHE A 16 -5.70 19.50 9.20
N GLN A 17 -5.93 20.78 8.88
CA GLN A 17 -7.27 21.21 8.49
C GLN A 17 -7.35 20.98 6.99
N LEU A 18 -7.82 19.79 6.60
CA LEU A 18 -8.42 19.61 5.29
C LEU A 18 -9.59 20.59 5.24
N LYS A 19 -9.40 21.72 4.55
CA LYS A 19 -10.45 22.71 4.27
C LYS A 19 -11.65 21.96 3.74
N ASN A 20 -12.81 22.01 4.39
CA ASN A 20 -14.12 21.53 3.92
C ASN A 20 -14.15 21.32 2.38
N VAL A 21 -13.97 20.07 1.94
CA VAL A 21 -13.61 19.75 0.54
C VAL A 21 -14.85 19.34 -0.24
N ASN A 22 -15.10 20.02 -1.35
CA ASN A 22 -15.68 19.39 -2.54
C ASN A 22 -14.79 18.20 -2.90
N GLN A 23 -15.27 16.95 -2.81
CA GLN A 23 -14.62 15.68 -3.28
C GLN A 23 -13.15 15.75 -3.72
N ILE A 24 -12.27 14.96 -3.09
CA ILE A 24 -10.84 14.92 -3.43
C ILE A 24 -10.63 14.64 -4.92
N ASN A 25 -10.03 15.61 -5.62
CA ASN A 25 -9.69 15.48 -7.03
C ASN A 25 -8.46 14.59 -7.22
N GLN A 26 -8.66 13.36 -7.68
CA GLN A 26 -7.59 12.39 -7.93
C GLN A 26 -6.57 12.85 -9.00
N GLN A 27 -6.92 13.79 -9.89
CA GLN A 27 -6.02 14.33 -10.92
C GLN A 27 -5.26 15.58 -10.45
N ALA A 28 -5.46 16.03 -9.21
CA ALA A 28 -4.72 17.13 -8.62
C ALA A 28 -3.77 16.62 -7.52
N LEU A 29 -2.67 17.34 -7.32
CA LEU A 29 -1.79 17.08 -6.19
C LEU A 29 -2.55 17.35 -4.89
N SER A 30 -2.50 16.41 -3.95
CA SER A 30 -2.99 16.64 -2.59
C SER A 30 -1.86 17.11 -1.66
N ARG A 31 -0.61 16.99 -2.11
CA ARG A 31 0.60 17.33 -1.37
C ARG A 31 1.45 18.32 -2.13
N ASP A 32 2.30 19.04 -1.39
CA ASP A 32 3.25 19.94 -2.05
C ASP A 32 4.39 19.16 -2.72
N MET A 33 5.03 19.80 -3.71
CA MET A 33 6.10 19.16 -4.48
C MET A 33 7.34 18.85 -3.64
N THR A 34 7.59 19.60 -2.56
CA THR A 34 8.73 19.39 -1.66
C THR A 34 8.53 18.14 -0.81
N GLU A 35 7.34 17.93 -0.26
CA GLU A 35 6.93 16.69 0.42
C GLU A 35 7.10 15.50 -0.52
N LEU A 36 6.62 15.61 -1.76
CA LEU A 36 6.73 14.53 -2.75
C LEU A 36 8.19 14.24 -3.12
N GLN A 37 9.05 15.26 -3.27
CA GLN A 37 10.48 15.04 -3.49
C GLN A 37 11.13 14.29 -2.32
N ASN A 38 10.82 14.67 -1.07
CA ASN A 38 11.37 14.02 0.12
C ASN A 38 10.94 12.54 0.23
N MET A 39 9.83 12.17 -0.40
CA MET A 39 9.30 10.81 -0.43
C MET A 39 9.74 9.98 -1.64
N LYS A 40 10.44 10.57 -2.62
CA LYS A 40 10.99 9.82 -3.76
C LYS A 40 12.00 8.80 -3.27
N GLY A 41 11.96 7.61 -3.87
CA GLY A 41 12.82 6.48 -3.49
C GLY A 41 12.43 5.76 -2.19
N LEU A 42 11.59 6.35 -1.34
CA LEU A 42 11.08 5.68 -0.14
C LEU A 42 10.10 4.55 -0.49
N LEU A 43 10.13 3.48 0.30
CA LEU A 43 9.10 2.44 0.30
C LEU A 43 7.77 3.01 0.81
N ASN A 44 6.64 2.40 0.42
CA ASN A 44 5.32 2.82 0.90
C ASN A 44 5.25 2.80 2.44
N SER A 45 5.85 1.79 3.09
CA SER A 45 5.96 1.72 4.55
C SER A 45 6.70 2.91 5.18
N GLN A 46 7.77 3.37 4.55
CA GLN A 46 8.55 4.52 5.00
C GLN A 46 7.77 5.83 4.81
N ARG A 47 7.03 5.96 3.70
CA ARG A 47 6.15 7.12 3.43
C ARG A 47 5.00 7.21 4.44
N ILE A 48 4.34 6.08 4.74
CA ILE A 48 3.30 6.03 5.79
C ILE A 48 3.89 6.46 7.14
N LYS A 49 5.04 5.91 7.52
CA LYS A 49 5.71 6.29 8.77
C LYS A 49 6.12 7.76 8.79
N LEU A 50 6.62 8.29 7.68
CA LEU A 50 7.03 9.70 7.57
C LEU A 50 5.84 10.64 7.75
N LEU A 51 4.71 10.34 7.10
CA LEU A 51 3.54 11.22 7.08
C LEU A 51 2.63 11.07 8.31
N PHE A 52 2.59 9.88 8.91
CA PHE A 52 1.65 9.56 9.99
C PHE A 52 2.32 9.07 11.28
N GLY A 53 3.66 9.09 11.36
CA GLY A 53 4.45 8.74 12.55
C GLY A 53 4.59 7.25 12.85
N HIS A 54 3.60 6.44 12.52
CA HIS A 54 3.57 4.99 12.76
C HIS A 54 3.36 4.21 11.46
N TYR A 55 3.92 3.00 11.40
CA TYR A 55 3.63 2.03 10.34
C TYR A 55 3.42 0.65 10.95
N GLY A 56 2.32 0.01 10.57
CA GLY A 56 2.00 -1.38 10.91
C GLY A 56 1.40 -2.11 9.72
N ILE A 57 1.40 -3.44 9.82
CA ILE A 57 0.78 -4.35 8.86
C ILE A 57 -0.20 -5.22 9.62
N GLU A 58 -1.45 -5.25 9.19
CA GLU A 58 -2.46 -6.19 9.66
C GLU A 58 -2.86 -7.09 8.49
N LEU A 59 -2.82 -8.41 8.69
CA LEU A 59 -3.27 -9.39 7.72
C LEU A 59 -4.80 -9.45 7.74
N ILE A 60 -5.44 -9.16 6.60
CA ILE A 60 -6.91 -9.22 6.48
C ILE A 60 -7.34 -10.60 6.01
N PHE A 61 -6.67 -11.11 4.97
CA PHE A 61 -7.01 -12.37 4.34
C PHE A 61 -5.75 -12.98 3.72
N GLN A 62 -5.62 -14.30 3.82
CA GLN A 62 -4.61 -15.04 3.11
C GLN A 62 -5.08 -16.46 2.84
N GLU A 63 -5.09 -16.82 1.57
CA GLU A 63 -5.42 -18.17 1.11
C GLU A 63 -4.72 -18.39 -0.23
N ASP A 64 -4.25 -19.61 -0.46
CA ASP A 64 -3.51 -20.00 -1.67
C ASP A 64 -2.39 -19.00 -2.02
N ASN A 65 -2.52 -18.34 -3.16
CA ASN A 65 -1.56 -17.37 -3.70
C ASN A 65 -1.96 -15.91 -3.44
N ILE A 66 -3.04 -15.66 -2.69
CA ILE A 66 -3.56 -14.32 -2.43
C ILE A 66 -3.26 -13.91 -0.99
N ARG A 67 -2.74 -12.69 -0.82
CA ARG A 67 -2.61 -12.03 0.48
C ARG A 67 -3.16 -10.62 0.43
N ILE A 68 -4.06 -10.28 1.34
CA ILE A 68 -4.64 -8.95 1.50
C ILE A 68 -4.20 -8.39 2.85
N SER A 69 -3.61 -7.20 2.84
CA SER A 69 -3.06 -6.56 4.04
C SER A 69 -3.48 -5.12 4.16
N ASN A 70 -3.74 -4.71 5.40
CA ASN A 70 -3.90 -3.33 5.81
C ASN A 70 -2.52 -2.75 6.16
N LEU A 71 -2.02 -1.83 5.34
CA LEU A 71 -0.86 -1.02 5.66
C LEU A 71 -1.36 0.25 6.35
N HIS A 72 -1.10 0.37 7.65
CA HIS A 72 -1.78 1.34 8.50
C HIS A 72 -0.85 2.21 9.32
N SER A 73 -1.39 3.34 9.77
CA SER A 73 -0.88 4.09 10.92
C SER A 73 -1.93 4.07 12.02
N ASN A 74 -1.59 3.54 13.20
CA ASN A 74 -2.49 3.41 14.35
C ASN A 74 -3.86 2.78 14.02
N GLY A 75 -3.87 1.67 13.28
CA GLY A 75 -5.08 0.96 12.83
C GLY A 75 -5.76 1.53 11.58
N ILE A 76 -5.60 2.83 11.30
CA ILE A 76 -6.21 3.50 10.14
C ILE A 76 -5.48 3.10 8.86
N MET A 77 -6.22 2.50 7.92
CA MET A 77 -5.68 2.03 6.65
C MET A 77 -5.22 3.21 5.77
N ARG A 78 -3.94 3.20 5.42
CA ARG A 78 -3.37 4.14 4.45
C ARG A 78 -3.19 3.48 3.09
N THR A 79 -3.01 2.18 3.06
CA THR A 79 -2.99 1.41 1.81
C THR A 79 -3.59 0.02 2.04
N CYS A 80 -4.53 -0.36 1.18
CA CYS A 80 -4.95 -1.76 1.03
C CYS A 80 -4.02 -2.42 0.01
N ALA A 81 -3.21 -3.38 0.44
CA ALA A 81 -2.28 -4.09 -0.43
C ALA A 81 -2.80 -5.50 -0.73
N ILE A 82 -2.97 -5.81 -2.01
CA ILE A 82 -3.37 -7.13 -2.48
C ILE A 82 -2.23 -7.72 -3.28
N VAL A 83 -1.79 -8.88 -2.86
CA VAL A 83 -0.61 -9.56 -3.40
C VAL A 83 -1.08 -10.87 -4.00
N ASN A 84 -0.79 -11.05 -5.29
CA ASN A 84 -0.91 -12.31 -5.99
C ASN A 84 0.49 -12.89 -6.18
N PHE A 85 0.83 -13.94 -5.41
CA PHE A 85 2.10 -14.65 -5.55
C PHE A 85 2.12 -15.48 -6.83
N SER A 86 3.25 -15.49 -7.51
CA SER A 86 3.52 -16.39 -8.63
C SER A 86 3.90 -17.75 -8.09
N LEU A 87 3.06 -18.76 -8.32
CA LEU A 87 3.34 -20.14 -7.95
C LEU A 87 3.73 -20.97 -9.19
N PRO A 88 4.56 -22.02 -9.05
CA PRO A 88 5.23 -22.46 -7.81
C PRO A 88 6.44 -21.57 -7.44
N ILE A 89 6.75 -21.49 -6.14
CA ILE A 89 7.93 -20.78 -5.64
C ILE A 89 9.18 -21.67 -5.82
N PRO A 90 10.26 -21.18 -6.45
CA PRO A 90 11.46 -21.98 -6.62
C PRO A 90 12.16 -22.24 -5.29
N VAL A 91 12.89 -23.36 -5.22
CA VAL A 91 13.59 -23.82 -4.01
C VAL A 91 14.48 -22.74 -3.41
N TRP A 92 15.21 -21.99 -4.24
CA TRP A 92 16.13 -20.94 -3.79
C TRP A 92 15.43 -19.75 -3.11
N LEU A 93 14.14 -19.52 -3.38
CA LEU A 93 13.36 -18.44 -2.77
C LEU A 93 12.44 -18.91 -1.64
N LYS A 94 12.32 -20.23 -1.44
CA LYS A 94 11.30 -20.84 -0.58
C LYS A 94 11.35 -20.35 0.87
N ASN A 95 12.55 -20.23 1.45
CA ASN A 95 12.70 -19.74 2.83
C ASN A 95 12.26 -18.28 2.97
N THR A 96 12.63 -17.42 2.03
CA THR A 96 12.21 -16.01 1.98
C THR A 96 10.70 -15.90 1.80
N HIS A 97 10.12 -16.68 0.88
CA HIS A 97 8.68 -16.72 0.68
C HIS A 97 7.94 -17.18 1.93
N ASN A 98 8.43 -18.21 2.63
CA ASN A 98 7.81 -18.66 3.87
C ASN A 98 7.78 -17.55 4.92
N LYS A 99 8.87 -16.79 5.12
CA LYS A 99 8.87 -15.64 6.04
C LYS A 99 7.81 -14.60 5.67
N ILE A 100 7.68 -14.31 4.37
CA ILE A 100 6.69 -13.38 3.83
C ILE A 100 5.26 -13.89 4.01
N TYR A 101 5.04 -15.18 3.75
CA TYR A 101 3.75 -15.84 3.90
C TYR A 101 3.29 -15.85 5.37
N HIS A 102 4.22 -15.86 6.32
CA HIS A 102 3.93 -15.71 7.75
C HIS A 102 3.85 -14.24 8.22
N GLY A 103 3.55 -13.30 7.31
CA GLY A 103 3.23 -11.92 7.66
C GLY A 103 4.39 -10.92 7.57
N SER A 104 5.60 -11.34 7.17
CA SER A 104 6.71 -10.40 7.00
C SER A 104 6.50 -9.46 5.80
N SER A 105 7.11 -8.28 5.86
CA SER A 105 7.11 -7.31 4.75
C SER A 105 7.85 -7.87 3.54
N ILE A 106 7.23 -7.86 2.35
CA ILE A 106 7.78 -8.46 1.13
C ILE A 106 9.12 -7.80 0.76
N GLY A 107 9.11 -6.48 0.57
CA GLY A 107 10.28 -5.76 0.08
C GLY A 107 11.47 -5.84 1.03
N GLN A 108 11.23 -5.71 2.33
CA GLN A 108 12.30 -5.79 3.34
C GLN A 108 12.86 -7.20 3.45
N THR A 109 11.99 -8.22 3.53
CA THR A 109 12.41 -9.62 3.70
C THR A 109 13.25 -10.11 2.51
N ILE A 110 12.91 -9.72 1.28
CA ILE A 110 13.69 -10.08 0.08
C ILE A 110 15.10 -9.45 0.15
N LYS A 111 15.18 -8.15 0.47
CA LYS A 111 16.44 -7.42 0.58
C LYS A 111 17.33 -7.95 1.70
N ASP A 112 16.75 -8.27 2.87
CA ASP A 112 17.47 -8.82 4.03
C ASP A 112 18.05 -10.22 3.78
N GLN A 113 17.56 -10.92 2.76
CA GLN A 113 18.09 -12.22 2.33
C GLN A 113 19.06 -12.09 1.16
N GLY A 114 19.48 -10.88 0.80
CA GLY A 114 20.51 -10.62 -0.21
C GLY A 114 20.02 -10.72 -1.66
N PHE A 115 18.71 -10.90 -1.90
CA PHE A 115 18.18 -10.95 -3.26
C PHE A 115 18.08 -9.56 -3.89
N GLU A 116 18.32 -9.50 -5.20
CA GLU A 116 18.02 -8.32 -5.99
C GLU A 116 16.50 -8.21 -6.19
N LEU A 117 15.93 -7.03 -5.93
CA LEU A 117 14.49 -6.77 -6.05
C LEU A 117 14.26 -5.56 -6.94
N THR A 118 13.55 -5.77 -8.05
CA THR A 118 13.19 -4.72 -9.01
C THR A 118 11.68 -4.58 -9.09
N LYS A 119 11.19 -3.34 -9.15
CA LYS A 119 9.77 -3.05 -9.36
C LYS A 119 9.51 -2.77 -10.84
N GLY A 120 8.55 -3.46 -11.44
CA GLY A 120 8.03 -3.18 -12.77
C GLY A 120 6.60 -2.64 -12.67
N ASP A 121 6.41 -1.34 -12.91
CA ASP A 121 5.07 -0.74 -12.84
C ASP A 121 4.18 -1.26 -13.97
N VAL A 122 2.95 -1.63 -13.63
CA VAL A 122 1.96 -2.17 -14.59
C VAL A 122 0.90 -1.13 -14.93
N TYR A 123 0.35 -0.46 -13.92
CA TYR A 123 -0.75 0.48 -14.11
C TYR A 123 -0.87 1.48 -12.96
N PHE A 124 -1.28 2.70 -13.28
CA PHE A 124 -1.74 3.71 -12.33
C PHE A 124 -3.13 4.20 -12.74
N GLY A 125 -4.06 4.28 -11.79
CA GLY A 125 -5.42 4.73 -12.09
C GLY A 125 -6.23 5.08 -10.86
N VAL A 126 -7.54 5.13 -11.05
CA VAL A 126 -8.52 5.39 -10.00
C VAL A 126 -9.53 4.24 -9.97
N VAL A 127 -9.92 3.84 -8.78
CA VAL A 127 -10.92 2.79 -8.55
C VAL A 127 -11.99 3.28 -7.59
N ASN A 128 -13.19 2.70 -7.68
CA ASN A 128 -14.19 2.84 -6.64
C ASN A 128 -13.75 2.05 -5.40
N LEU A 129 -13.85 2.66 -4.23
CA LEU A 129 -13.55 2.02 -2.97
C LEU A 129 -14.71 1.12 -2.54
N PRO A 130 -14.46 -0.18 -2.29
CA PRO A 130 -15.41 -1.06 -1.63
C PRO A 130 -15.73 -0.54 -0.22
N LYS A 131 -16.93 -0.83 0.28
CA LYS A 131 -17.39 -0.24 1.56
C LYS A 131 -16.47 -0.62 2.73
N ALA A 132 -16.03 -1.88 2.80
CA ALA A 132 -15.17 -2.32 3.89
C ALA A 132 -13.80 -1.59 3.90
N VAL A 133 -13.30 -1.24 2.71
CA VAL A 133 -12.06 -0.49 2.55
C VAL A 133 -12.26 0.98 2.91
N LYS A 134 -13.37 1.61 2.49
CA LYS A 134 -13.74 2.98 2.92
C LYS A 134 -13.78 3.10 4.44
N ASP A 135 -14.49 2.16 5.08
CA ASP A 135 -14.65 2.14 6.53
C ASP A 135 -13.29 2.01 7.25
N LYS A 136 -12.39 1.12 6.79
CA LYS A 136 -11.03 1.00 7.37
C LYS A 136 -10.10 2.19 7.04
N MET A 137 -10.33 2.89 5.94
CA MET A 137 -9.59 4.09 5.56
C MET A 137 -10.10 5.35 6.26
N GLU A 138 -11.25 5.28 6.96
CA GLU A 138 -11.94 6.40 7.60
C GLU A 138 -12.17 7.57 6.64
N THR A 139 -12.75 7.27 5.47
CA THR A 139 -12.98 8.26 4.40
C THR A 139 -14.40 8.16 3.84
N ASP A 140 -14.98 9.31 3.52
CA ASP A 140 -16.27 9.39 2.82
C ASP A 140 -16.12 9.36 1.30
N GLU A 141 -14.90 9.55 0.78
CA GLU A 141 -14.58 9.51 -0.65
C GLU A 141 -14.88 8.14 -1.29
N ASP A 142 -15.47 8.16 -2.48
CA ASP A 142 -15.77 6.94 -3.25
C ASP A 142 -14.60 6.49 -4.12
N LEU A 143 -13.67 7.39 -4.45
CA LEU A 143 -12.60 7.14 -5.39
C LEU A 143 -11.23 7.17 -4.72
N ALA A 144 -10.38 6.21 -5.06
CA ALA A 144 -9.02 6.11 -4.58
C ALA A 144 -8.03 5.82 -5.70
N ALA A 145 -6.81 6.32 -5.53
CA ALA A 145 -5.70 6.01 -6.42
C ALA A 145 -5.26 4.56 -6.25
N VAL A 146 -4.99 3.88 -7.37
CA VAL A 146 -4.42 2.54 -7.39
C VAL A 146 -3.08 2.53 -8.13
N HIS A 147 -2.14 1.78 -7.59
CA HIS A 147 -0.88 1.46 -8.25
C HIS A 147 -0.70 -0.06 -8.31
N ILE A 148 -0.58 -0.58 -9.53
CA ILE A 148 -0.39 -2.00 -9.81
C ILE A 148 1.02 -2.18 -10.35
N TYR A 149 1.77 -3.12 -9.79
CA TYR A 149 3.13 -3.41 -10.20
C TYR A 149 3.52 -4.85 -9.93
N GLN A 150 4.58 -5.29 -10.59
CA GLN A 150 5.21 -6.58 -10.36
C GLN A 150 6.52 -6.40 -9.60
N LEU A 151 6.81 -7.36 -8.72
CA LEU A 151 8.11 -7.49 -8.09
C LEU A 151 8.89 -8.59 -8.77
N LEU A 152 10.03 -8.25 -9.35
CA LEU A 152 10.97 -9.18 -9.94
C LEU A 152 12.07 -9.46 -8.92
N VAL A 153 12.29 -10.73 -8.62
CA VAL A 153 13.35 -11.18 -7.70
C VAL A 153 14.42 -11.87 -8.52
N LYS A 154 15.67 -11.49 -8.30
CA LYS A 154 16.82 -12.13 -8.93
C LYS A 154 17.76 -12.69 -7.87
N ASN A 155 18.15 -13.95 -8.08
CA ASN A 155 19.17 -14.63 -7.29
C ASN A 155 20.55 -14.10 -7.73
N PRO A 156 21.34 -13.49 -6.83
CA PRO A 156 22.64 -12.92 -7.18
C PRO A 156 23.67 -13.99 -7.52
N GLU A 157 23.56 -15.20 -6.96
CA GLU A 157 24.53 -16.29 -7.16
C GLU A 157 24.34 -16.99 -8.49
N THR A 158 23.07 -17.26 -8.87
CA THR A 158 22.74 -18.02 -10.08
C THR A 158 22.29 -17.14 -11.24
N SER A 159 22.08 -15.84 -11.00
CA SER A 159 21.46 -14.89 -11.94
C SER A 159 20.04 -15.27 -12.40
N GLN A 160 19.41 -16.28 -11.79
CA GLN A 160 18.03 -16.63 -12.08
C GLN A 160 17.09 -15.52 -11.63
N SER A 161 16.13 -15.14 -12.48
CA SER A 161 15.12 -14.13 -12.17
C SER A 161 13.72 -14.70 -12.31
N LEU A 162 12.78 -14.16 -11.53
CA LEU A 162 11.36 -14.49 -11.62
C LEU A 162 10.50 -13.29 -11.27
N VAL A 163 9.30 -13.24 -11.85
CA VAL A 163 8.22 -12.36 -11.38
C VAL A 163 7.64 -13.01 -10.14
N TYR A 164 7.87 -12.44 -8.96
CA TYR A 164 7.54 -13.04 -7.67
C TYR A 164 6.09 -12.84 -7.29
N CYS A 165 5.58 -11.64 -7.52
CA CYS A 165 4.19 -11.33 -7.28
C CYS A 165 3.75 -10.13 -8.10
N THR A 166 2.44 -10.04 -8.31
CA THR A 166 1.77 -8.79 -8.71
C THR A 166 1.14 -8.19 -7.46
N ILE A 167 1.35 -6.90 -7.25
CA ILE A 167 0.80 -6.15 -6.11
C ILE A 167 -0.11 -5.06 -6.66
N SER A 168 -1.33 -5.00 -6.13
CA SER A 168 -2.24 -3.86 -6.27
C SER A 168 -2.30 -3.12 -4.95
N GLU A 169 -1.83 -1.89 -4.92
CA GLU A 169 -1.92 -0.99 -3.77
C GLU A 169 -3.02 0.06 -4.03
N VAL A 170 -4.10 0.00 -3.24
CA VAL A 170 -5.14 1.03 -3.22
C VAL A 170 -4.84 2.00 -2.09
N HIS A 171 -4.60 3.26 -2.42
CA HIS A 171 -4.16 4.28 -1.46
C HIS A 171 -5.37 5.04 -0.92
N SER A 172 -5.38 5.28 0.39
CA SER A 172 -6.40 6.14 1.01
C SER A 172 -6.41 7.51 0.30
N PRO A 173 -7.59 8.07 -0.02
CA PRO A 173 -7.70 9.41 -0.60
C PRO A 173 -7.10 10.51 0.30
N LEU A 174 -7.01 10.26 1.61
CA LEU A 174 -6.37 11.12 2.59
C LEU A 174 -4.84 10.92 2.68
N TYR A 175 -4.29 10.01 1.88
CA TYR A 175 -2.86 9.70 1.83
C TYR A 175 -2.23 10.18 0.52
N PHE A 176 -2.69 9.69 -0.63
CA PHE A 176 -2.20 10.08 -1.96
C PHE A 176 -3.32 10.11 -2.98
N THR A 177 -3.29 11.10 -3.87
CA THR A 177 -4.05 11.10 -5.12
C THR A 177 -3.29 10.37 -6.22
N LEU A 178 -3.96 10.10 -7.34
CA LEU A 178 -3.30 9.52 -8.52
C LEU A 178 -2.17 10.43 -9.01
N GLU A 179 -2.36 11.75 -8.98
CA GLU A 179 -1.31 12.68 -9.40
C GLU A 179 -0.10 12.66 -8.46
N ASP A 180 -0.30 12.54 -7.13
CA ASP A 180 0.81 12.34 -6.19
C ASP A 180 1.62 11.08 -6.54
N LEU A 181 0.93 9.97 -6.85
CA LEU A 181 1.58 8.71 -7.23
C LEU A 181 2.39 8.83 -8.52
N ARG A 182 1.89 9.56 -9.52
CA ARG A 182 2.62 9.83 -10.77
C ARG A 182 3.86 10.67 -10.53
N GLN A 183 3.82 11.63 -9.63
CA GLN A 183 4.99 12.45 -9.26
C GLN A 183 6.04 11.65 -8.47
N LEU A 184 5.60 10.69 -7.65
CA LEU A 184 6.49 9.77 -6.93
C LEU A 184 7.13 8.72 -7.85
N ASN A 185 6.56 8.47 -9.03
CA ASN A 185 7.00 7.46 -10.00
C ASN A 185 7.05 8.03 -11.44
N PRO A 186 7.87 9.05 -11.71
CA PRO A 186 7.82 9.79 -12.97
C PRO A 186 8.22 8.93 -14.19
N GLU A 187 9.18 8.02 -14.03
CA GLU A 187 9.61 7.10 -15.11
C GLU A 187 8.49 6.15 -15.58
N SER A 188 7.49 5.97 -14.73
CA SER A 188 6.40 5.01 -14.89
C SER A 188 5.16 5.61 -15.54
N GLN A 189 5.17 6.92 -15.83
CA GLN A 189 4.08 7.63 -16.51
C GLN A 189 3.77 7.06 -17.91
N LYS A 190 4.66 6.24 -18.47
CA LYS A 190 4.48 5.52 -19.74
C LYS A 190 3.45 4.38 -19.65
N ASN A 191 3.03 3.96 -18.45
CA ASN A 191 2.18 2.79 -18.23
C ASN A 191 0.72 3.14 -17.91
N SER A 192 0.16 4.14 -18.59
CA SER A 192 -1.27 4.50 -18.51
C SER A 192 -2.18 3.54 -19.28
N ASN A 193 -1.63 2.78 -20.22
CA ASN A 193 -2.38 1.82 -21.02
C ASN A 193 -2.69 0.57 -20.19
N LEU A 194 -3.98 0.27 -20.06
CA LEU A 194 -4.47 -0.84 -19.27
C LEU A 194 -4.17 -2.18 -19.98
N THR A 195 -3.18 -2.91 -19.48
CA THR A 195 -2.82 -4.26 -19.94
C THR A 195 -3.80 -5.32 -19.45
N GLU A 196 -3.80 -6.52 -20.02
CA GLU A 196 -4.61 -7.66 -19.53
C GLU A 196 -4.36 -7.96 -18.05
N LEU A 197 -3.10 -7.87 -17.60
CA LEU A 197 -2.74 -8.02 -16.19
C LEU A 197 -3.38 -6.92 -15.32
N GLY A 198 -3.36 -5.67 -15.81
CA GLY A 198 -4.04 -4.56 -15.15
C GLY A 198 -5.55 -4.80 -15.06
N GLN A 199 -6.20 -5.21 -16.15
CA GLN A 199 -7.64 -5.52 -16.16
C GLN A 199 -8.00 -6.62 -15.16
N LYS A 200 -7.24 -7.72 -15.15
CA LYS A 200 -7.43 -8.82 -14.21
C LYS A 200 -7.32 -8.33 -12.76
N SER A 201 -6.26 -7.59 -12.45
CA SER A 201 -6.00 -7.07 -11.11
C SER A 201 -7.10 -6.09 -10.66
N LEU A 202 -7.60 -5.22 -11.55
CA LEU A 202 -8.72 -4.33 -11.26
C LEU A 202 -10.03 -5.08 -11.01
N LYS A 203 -10.27 -6.19 -11.71
CA LYS A 203 -11.45 -7.04 -11.48
C LYS A 203 -11.40 -7.71 -10.10
N GLU A 204 -10.21 -8.07 -9.61
CA GLU A 204 -10.04 -8.61 -8.26
C GLU A 204 -10.32 -7.55 -7.17
N LEU A 205 -10.06 -6.27 -7.45
CA LEU A 205 -10.38 -5.17 -6.51
C LEU A 205 -11.89 -5.05 -6.26
N SER A 206 -12.73 -5.31 -7.26
CA SER A 206 -14.18 -5.19 -7.10
C SER A 206 -14.79 -6.30 -6.24
N THR A 207 -14.05 -7.37 -5.95
CA THR A 207 -14.51 -8.46 -5.08
C THR A 207 -14.02 -8.34 -3.64
N LEU A 208 -13.30 -7.25 -3.30
CA LEU A 208 -12.68 -7.06 -1.98
C LEU A 208 -13.64 -7.17 -0.80
N ASP A 209 -14.87 -6.65 -0.89
CA ASP A 209 -15.84 -6.72 0.20
C ASP A 209 -16.14 -8.18 0.65
N GLN A 210 -15.99 -9.15 -0.26
CA GLN A 210 -16.16 -10.57 0.06
C GLN A 210 -15.08 -11.06 1.03
N TYR A 211 -13.81 -10.68 0.80
CA TYR A 211 -12.69 -11.10 1.66
C TYR A 211 -12.75 -10.47 3.06
N PHE A 212 -13.24 -9.24 3.18
CA PHE A 212 -13.46 -8.59 4.48
C PHE A 212 -14.65 -9.19 5.25
N THR A 213 -15.58 -9.84 4.55
CA THR A 213 -16.68 -10.58 5.19
C THR A 213 -16.20 -11.96 5.66
N LEU A 214 -15.41 -12.66 4.83
CA LEU A 214 -14.83 -13.96 5.17
C LEU A 214 -13.85 -13.89 6.34
N SER A 215 -13.08 -12.81 6.47
CA SER A 215 -12.15 -12.63 7.60
C SER A 215 -12.85 -12.49 8.95
N LYS A 216 -14.05 -11.87 8.99
CA LYS A 216 -14.87 -11.76 10.21
C LYS A 216 -15.50 -13.08 10.63
N ALA A 217 -15.79 -13.98 9.68
CA ALA A 217 -16.37 -15.28 9.97
C ALA A 217 -15.36 -16.29 10.58
N ASN A 218 -14.06 -16.02 10.44
CA ASN A 218 -12.97 -16.89 10.90
C ASN A 218 -12.23 -16.36 12.14
N GLN A 219 -12.77 -15.36 12.83
CA GLN A 219 -12.27 -14.92 14.13
C GLN A 219 -13.07 -15.63 15.24
N PRO A 220 -12.42 -16.36 16.17
CA PRO A 220 -13.09 -17.10 17.25
C PRO A 220 -13.82 -16.17 18.24
#